data_AF-A0A1T4V794-F1
#
_entry.id   AF-A0A1T4V794-F1
#
_cell.length_a   1.000
_cell.length_b   1.000
_cell.length_c   1.000
_cell.angle_alpha   90.00
_cell.angle_beta   90.00
_cell.angle_gamma   90.00
#
_symmetry.space_group_name_H-M   'P 1'
#
loop_
_entity.id
_entity.type
_entity.pdbx_description
1 polymer ?
#
loop_
_entity_poly.entity_id
_entity_poly.type
_entity_poly.pdbx_seq_one_letter_code
_entity_poly.pdbx_strand_id
1 'polypeptide(L)'
;MFKLMIPIGVALALIAGCKNTSSQDNNIDAAHINSVLQRNITTLSDATLLLGTPAFISVTEDGKKIAGFNLVNKAFTDDFSNNLIKGTMSFGRKTSLIPKVTKNVFLELDENNVVTDYKFAGTAWIEKQNFFVRNEANITLSQQEIFEKQDFTAEYIYGRYQQVLLQNIQDNYKMLSENDSSDCEYKCQLYKNANDLYGTLYKLQSDNSKKIPEQI
;
A
#
# COMPACT_ATOMS: atom_id res chain seq x y z
N MET A 1 6.48 -7.96 68.32
CA MET A 1 6.60 -8.90 67.19
C MET A 1 5.23 -9.04 66.55
N PHE A 2 4.92 -8.21 65.55
CA PHE A 2 3.70 -8.31 64.73
C PHE A 2 4.12 -7.95 63.30
N LYS A 3 4.11 -8.96 62.42
CA LYS A 3 4.38 -8.83 60.99
C LYS A 3 3.14 -8.19 60.34
N LEU A 4 3.27 -6.96 59.85
CA LEU A 4 2.29 -6.40 58.91
C LEU A 4 2.82 -6.62 57.50
N MET A 5 2.16 -7.51 56.76
CA MET A 5 2.40 -7.71 55.34
C MET A 5 1.89 -6.50 54.56
N ILE A 6 2.78 -5.89 53.78
CA ILE A 6 2.43 -4.88 52.78
C ILE A 6 1.89 -5.64 51.56
N PRO A 7 0.63 -5.44 51.14
CA PRO A 7 0.15 -6.03 49.90
C PRO A 7 0.85 -5.33 48.72
N ILE A 8 1.53 -6.12 47.89
CA ILE A 8 2.10 -5.71 46.61
C ILE A 8 0.93 -5.37 45.69
N GLY A 9 0.54 -4.10 45.70
CA GLY A 9 -0.50 -3.53 44.86
C GLY A 9 0.01 -3.38 43.43
N VAL A 10 -0.57 -4.19 42.56
CA VAL A 10 -0.45 -4.20 41.10
C VAL A 10 -0.57 -2.78 40.53
N ALA A 11 0.54 -2.23 40.00
CA ALA A 11 0.55 -1.00 39.24
C ALA A 11 1.61 -1.06 38.12
N LEU A 12 1.46 -2.00 37.20
CA LEU A 12 2.12 -1.98 35.89
C LEU A 12 1.08 -2.34 34.82
N ALA A 13 0.04 -1.52 34.72
CA ALA A 13 -0.91 -1.50 33.62
C ALA A 13 -0.69 -0.22 32.79
N LEU A 14 0.52 -0.01 32.25
CA LEU A 14 0.81 1.14 31.38
C LEU A 14 1.82 0.82 30.25
N ILE A 15 1.75 -0.38 29.68
CA ILE A 15 2.21 -0.59 28.29
C ILE A 15 1.17 -1.42 27.52
N ALA A 16 -0.10 -1.04 27.67
CA ALA A 16 -1.04 -1.24 26.57
C ALA A 16 -0.69 -0.17 25.55
N GLY A 17 0.32 -0.44 24.71
CA GLY A 17 0.60 0.38 23.55
C GLY A 17 -0.71 0.55 22.81
N CYS A 18 -1.20 1.78 22.70
CA CYS A 18 -2.28 2.13 21.82
C CYS A 18 -1.82 1.72 20.41
N LYS A 19 -2.19 0.50 20.01
CA LYS A 19 -2.28 0.13 18.61
C LYS A 19 -3.44 0.98 18.10
N ASN A 20 -3.13 2.22 17.74
CA ASN A 20 -3.95 2.95 16.79
C ASN A 20 -3.80 2.20 15.46
N THR A 21 -4.53 1.10 15.33
CA THR A 21 -4.97 0.60 14.03
C THR A 21 -6.21 1.40 13.65
N SER A 22 -6.11 2.73 13.68
CA SER A 22 -6.84 3.50 12.69
C SER A 22 -6.18 3.12 11.36
N SER A 23 -6.97 2.69 10.37
CA SER A 23 -6.55 2.79 8.98
C SER A 23 -6.26 4.27 8.74
N GLN A 24 -5.03 4.66 9.05
CA GLN A 24 -4.60 6.03 8.94
C GLN A 24 -4.55 6.23 7.43
N ASP A 25 -5.48 7.04 6.92
CA ASP A 25 -5.30 7.72 5.65
C ASP A 25 -4.04 8.59 5.85
N ASN A 26 -2.88 7.95 5.78
CA ASN A 26 -1.64 8.63 5.53
C ASN A 26 -1.93 9.29 4.18
N ASN A 27 -2.13 10.60 4.20
CA ASN A 27 -2.24 11.43 3.00
C ASN A 27 -0.94 12.20 2.91
N ILE A 28 0.16 11.44 2.81
CA ILE A 28 1.51 11.97 2.75
C ILE A 28 1.80 12.31 1.29
N ASP A 29 2.14 13.56 1.04
CA ASP A 29 2.44 14.04 -0.31
C ASP A 29 3.73 13.41 -0.84
N ALA A 30 3.63 12.68 -1.95
CA ALA A 30 4.76 12.07 -2.62
C ALA A 30 5.82 13.11 -3.06
N ALA A 31 5.39 14.33 -3.43
CA ALA A 31 6.32 15.38 -3.85
C ALA A 31 7.17 15.85 -2.67
N HIS A 32 6.54 16.01 -1.50
CA HIS A 32 7.25 16.30 -0.26
C HIS A 32 8.24 15.18 0.09
N ILE A 33 7.82 13.91 0.03
CA ILE A 33 8.70 12.77 0.33
C ILE A 33 9.90 12.70 -0.60
N ASN A 34 9.69 12.94 -1.90
CA ASN A 34 10.78 13.02 -2.88
C ASN A 34 11.80 14.14 -2.55
N SER A 35 11.36 15.23 -1.92
CA SER A 35 12.24 16.34 -1.53
C SER A 35 13.07 16.08 -0.27
N VAL A 36 12.61 15.18 0.62
CA VAL A 36 13.25 14.93 1.92
C VAL A 36 14.06 13.62 1.95
N LEU A 37 13.71 12.62 1.11
CA LEU A 37 14.48 11.39 1.01
C LEU A 37 15.82 11.64 0.29
N GLN A 38 16.91 11.36 0.99
CA GLN A 38 18.27 11.52 0.48
C GLN A 38 18.96 10.17 0.35
N ARG A 39 19.38 9.85 -0.88
CA ARG A 39 20.15 8.63 -1.17
C ARG A 39 21.47 8.63 -0.39
N ASN A 40 21.84 7.47 0.11
CA ASN A 40 23.03 7.19 0.91
C ASN A 40 23.13 8.01 2.22
N ILE A 41 22.04 8.64 2.66
CA ILE A 41 21.99 9.46 3.87
C ILE A 41 20.81 9.03 4.73
N THR A 42 19.60 9.02 4.16
CA THR A 42 18.40 8.63 4.90
C THR A 42 18.48 7.17 5.28
N THR A 43 18.27 6.86 6.56
CA THR A 43 18.17 5.48 7.05
C THR A 43 16.72 5.00 7.04
N LEU A 44 16.51 3.69 7.12
CA LEU A 44 15.17 3.12 7.33
C LEU A 44 14.51 3.66 8.61
N SER A 45 15.30 3.97 9.65
CA SER A 45 14.78 4.57 10.87
C SER A 45 14.26 5.98 10.62
N ASP A 46 15.00 6.80 9.88
CA ASP A 46 14.56 8.15 9.49
C ASP A 46 13.31 8.09 8.62
N ALA A 47 13.29 7.17 7.64
CA ALA A 47 12.12 6.93 6.81
C ALA A 47 10.91 6.49 7.64
N THR A 48 11.10 5.65 8.66
CA THR A 48 10.02 5.21 9.55
C THR A 48 9.45 6.37 10.40
N LEU A 49 10.28 7.33 10.78
CA LEU A 49 9.83 8.55 11.47
C LEU A 49 9.00 9.45 10.54
N LEU A 50 9.35 9.51 9.26
CA LEU A 50 8.67 10.34 8.25
C LEU A 50 7.39 9.70 7.70
N LEU A 51 7.43 8.40 7.42
CA LEU A 51 6.41 7.66 6.66
C LEU A 51 5.56 6.72 7.53
N GLY A 52 5.94 6.53 8.79
CA GLY A 52 5.37 5.51 9.66
C GLY A 52 5.98 4.13 9.40
N THR A 53 5.33 3.07 9.91
CA THR A 53 5.84 1.71 9.80
C THR A 53 5.76 1.18 8.36
N PRO A 54 6.82 0.56 7.82
CA PRO A 54 6.75 -0.08 6.51
C PRO A 54 5.68 -1.19 6.53
N ALA A 55 4.89 -1.26 5.46
CA ALA A 55 3.89 -2.30 5.29
C ALA A 55 4.52 -3.68 5.05
N PHE A 56 5.72 -3.70 4.46
CA PHE A 56 6.57 -4.88 4.39
C PHE A 56 8.05 -4.49 4.26
N ILE A 57 8.91 -5.45 4.61
CA ILE A 57 10.32 -5.46 4.22
C ILE A 57 10.59 -6.82 3.56
N SER A 58 11.15 -6.82 2.37
CA SER A 58 11.35 -8.01 1.53
C SER A 58 12.72 -7.97 0.86
N VAL A 59 13.08 -9.07 0.20
CA VAL A 59 14.25 -9.14 -0.67
C VAL A 59 13.79 -9.55 -2.07
N THR A 60 14.35 -8.93 -3.09
CA THR A 60 14.15 -9.28 -4.50
C THR A 60 14.97 -10.53 -4.88
N GLU A 61 14.73 -11.09 -6.07
CA GLU A 61 15.50 -12.24 -6.56
C GLU A 61 17.01 -11.96 -6.67
N ASP A 62 17.39 -10.72 -7.02
CA ASP A 62 18.77 -10.25 -7.11
C ASP A 62 19.38 -9.86 -5.75
N GLY A 63 18.69 -10.12 -4.64
CA GLY A 63 19.22 -9.92 -3.28
C GLY A 63 19.07 -8.50 -2.72
N LYS A 64 18.35 -7.59 -3.40
CA LYS A 64 18.13 -6.23 -2.90
C LYS A 64 17.08 -6.20 -1.82
N LYS A 65 17.37 -5.52 -0.72
CA LYS A 65 16.43 -5.32 0.38
C LYS A 65 15.51 -4.15 0.07
N ILE A 66 14.19 -4.39 0.10
CA ILE A 66 13.17 -3.39 -0.23
C ILE A 66 12.24 -3.19 0.96
N ALA A 67 11.99 -1.93 1.33
CA ALA A 67 10.95 -1.55 2.28
C ALA A 67 9.81 -0.80 1.57
N GLY A 68 8.58 -1.29 1.69
CA GLY A 68 7.40 -0.70 1.04
C GLY A 68 6.53 0.08 2.02
N PHE A 69 6.18 1.31 1.65
CA PHE A 69 5.34 2.22 2.44
C PHE A 69 4.12 2.67 1.62
N ASN A 70 2.96 2.74 2.28
CA ASN A 70 1.79 3.39 1.71
C ASN A 70 1.82 4.87 2.06
N LEU A 71 1.81 5.74 1.05
CA LEU A 71 1.80 7.19 1.21
C LEU A 71 0.40 7.78 1.20
N VAL A 72 -0.46 7.25 0.34
CA VAL A 72 -1.87 7.64 0.17
C VAL A 72 -2.69 6.37 0.03
N ASN A 73 -3.73 6.22 0.85
CA ASN A 73 -4.83 5.30 0.62
C ASN A 73 -6.10 6.10 0.77
N LYS A 74 -6.90 6.24 -0.31
CA LYS A 74 -8.10 7.07 -0.27
C LYS A 74 -9.21 6.43 -1.09
N ALA A 75 -10.39 6.39 -0.49
CA ALA A 75 -11.64 6.10 -1.17
C ALA A 75 -12.41 7.41 -1.38
N PHE A 76 -12.93 7.63 -2.58
CA PHE A 76 -13.70 8.83 -2.92
C PHE A 76 -15.19 8.52 -2.86
N THR A 77 -15.76 8.55 -1.65
CA THR A 77 -17.16 8.21 -1.39
C THR A 77 -18.13 9.37 -1.63
N ASP A 78 -17.65 10.60 -1.53
CA ASP A 78 -18.50 11.79 -1.39
C ASP A 78 -19.08 12.27 -2.74
N ASP A 79 -18.33 12.11 -3.83
CA ASP A 79 -18.75 12.54 -5.17
C ASP A 79 -19.80 11.62 -5.84
N PHE A 80 -20.06 10.45 -5.26
CA PHE A 80 -20.95 9.44 -5.86
C PHE A 80 -22.34 9.35 -5.25
N SER A 81 -22.61 10.08 -4.16
CA SER A 81 -23.97 10.20 -3.62
C SER A 81 -24.91 10.95 -4.57
N ASN A 82 -24.38 11.83 -5.43
CA ASN A 82 -25.16 12.70 -6.32
C ASN A 82 -25.13 12.29 -7.81
N ASN A 83 -24.25 11.37 -8.22
CA ASN A 83 -24.16 10.92 -9.61
C ASN A 83 -24.29 9.39 -9.72
N LEU A 84 -25.54 8.95 -9.76
CA LEU A 84 -25.96 7.76 -10.48
C LEU A 84 -25.28 7.73 -11.85
N ILE A 85 -24.16 7.02 -12.01
CA ILE A 85 -23.79 6.53 -13.34
C ILE A 85 -25.02 5.74 -13.80
N LYS A 86 -25.63 6.24 -14.88
CA LYS A 86 -26.81 5.72 -15.59
C LYS A 86 -26.58 4.32 -16.20
N GLY A 87 -26.12 3.35 -15.41
CA GLY A 87 -25.71 2.03 -15.86
C GLY A 87 -26.28 0.93 -14.97
N THR A 88 -27.52 0.55 -15.24
CA THR A 88 -28.21 -0.65 -14.75
C THR A 88 -28.67 -0.65 -13.27
N MET A 89 -29.92 -0.23 -13.06
CA MET A 89 -30.77 -0.90 -12.06
C MET A 89 -30.92 -2.36 -12.48
N SER A 90 -29.93 -3.19 -12.17
CA SER A 90 -30.05 -4.64 -12.32
C SER A 90 -30.89 -5.14 -11.13
N PHE A 91 -32.19 -5.30 -11.35
CA PHE A 91 -33.12 -6.02 -10.47
C PHE A 91 -33.08 -5.61 -8.98
N GLY A 92 -33.35 -4.34 -8.67
CA GLY A 92 -33.66 -3.88 -7.30
C GLY A 92 -32.50 -3.93 -6.29
N ARG A 93 -31.25 -4.02 -6.74
CA ARG A 93 -30.05 -4.08 -5.88
C ARG A 93 -29.20 -2.83 -6.07
N LYS A 94 -28.89 -2.12 -4.97
CA LYS A 94 -28.07 -0.91 -4.98
C LYS A 94 -26.60 -1.29 -5.20
N THR A 95 -26.12 -1.18 -6.43
CA THR A 95 -24.69 -1.27 -6.75
C THR A 95 -24.00 0.02 -6.33
N SER A 96 -22.92 -0.07 -5.57
CA SER A 96 -22.08 1.09 -5.24
C SER A 96 -20.75 0.97 -5.98
N LEU A 97 -20.31 2.05 -6.61
CA LEU A 97 -18.99 2.17 -7.22
C LEU A 97 -18.19 3.14 -6.37
N ILE A 98 -17.03 2.68 -5.88
CA ILE A 98 -16.17 3.45 -4.99
C ILE A 98 -14.81 3.59 -5.68
N PRO A 99 -14.50 4.77 -6.22
CA PRO A 99 -13.16 5.06 -6.69
C PRO A 99 -12.17 4.99 -5.53
N LYS A 100 -11.08 4.27 -5.74
CA LYS A 100 -10.00 4.12 -4.76
C LYS A 100 -8.66 4.42 -5.42
N VAL A 101 -7.74 4.93 -4.62
CA VAL A 101 -6.36 5.18 -5.03
C VAL A 101 -5.39 4.76 -3.94
N THR A 102 -4.27 4.19 -4.36
CA THR A 102 -3.09 4.01 -3.53
C THR A 102 -1.88 4.68 -4.18
N LYS A 103 -1.06 5.37 -3.40
CA LYS A 103 0.26 5.87 -3.81
C LYS A 103 1.28 5.36 -2.82
N ASN A 104 2.39 4.84 -3.33
CA ASN A 104 3.35 4.07 -2.58
C ASN A 104 4.77 4.55 -2.87
N VAL A 105 5.65 4.37 -1.89
CA VAL A 105 7.11 4.51 -2.07
C VAL A 105 7.80 3.23 -1.63
N PHE A 106 8.79 2.83 -2.40
CA PHE A 106 9.63 1.66 -2.14
C PHE A 106 11.07 2.11 -2.00
N LEU A 107 11.68 1.80 -0.87
CA LEU A 107 13.07 2.14 -0.58
C LEU A 107 13.95 0.91 -0.84
N GLU A 108 14.97 1.07 -1.69
CA GLU A 108 16.08 0.13 -1.79
C GLU A 108 17.06 0.43 -0.66
N LEU A 109 17.44 -0.62 0.09
CA LEU A 109 18.27 -0.50 1.29
C LEU A 109 19.58 -1.28 1.12
N ASP A 110 20.67 -0.75 1.67
CA ASP A 110 21.89 -1.50 1.87
C ASP A 110 21.82 -2.40 3.12
N GLU A 111 22.93 -3.09 3.40
CA GLU A 111 23.07 -3.98 4.58
C GLU A 111 22.94 -3.24 5.91
N ASN A 112 23.25 -1.94 5.95
CA ASN A 112 23.14 -1.07 7.11
C ASN A 112 21.76 -0.40 7.25
N ASN A 113 20.81 -0.73 6.37
CA ASN A 113 19.49 -0.10 6.26
C ASN A 113 19.54 1.38 5.88
N VAL A 114 20.55 1.79 5.10
CA VAL A 114 20.61 3.10 4.46
C VAL A 114 19.92 3.03 3.10
N VAL A 115 19.13 4.05 2.78
CA VAL A 115 18.41 4.15 1.50
C VAL A 115 19.40 4.40 0.36
N THR A 116 19.58 3.45 -0.54
CA THR A 116 20.48 3.57 -1.71
C THR A 116 19.73 4.12 -2.92
N ASP A 117 18.46 3.75 -3.09
CA ASP A 117 17.56 4.30 -4.09
C ASP A 117 16.10 4.23 -3.60
N TYR A 118 15.19 4.88 -4.31
CA TYR A 118 13.76 4.76 -4.05
C TYR A 118 12.93 4.99 -5.31
N LYS A 119 11.75 4.35 -5.35
CA LYS A 119 10.80 4.46 -6.46
C LYS A 119 9.40 4.69 -5.94
N PHE A 120 8.63 5.50 -6.68
CA PHE A 120 7.22 5.68 -6.43
C PHE A 120 6.40 4.88 -7.45
N ALA A 121 5.30 4.30 -6.98
CA ALA A 121 4.27 3.74 -7.84
C ALA A 121 2.89 3.92 -7.20
N GLY A 122 1.85 3.89 -8.01
CA GLY A 122 0.50 4.03 -7.52
C GLY A 122 -0.49 3.37 -8.45
N THR A 123 -1.68 3.14 -7.91
CA THR A 123 -2.77 2.45 -8.60
C THR A 123 -4.07 3.11 -8.25
N ALA A 124 -4.92 3.34 -9.23
CA ALA A 124 -6.31 3.71 -9.02
C ALA A 124 -7.24 2.65 -9.60
N TRP A 125 -8.36 2.39 -8.93
CA TRP A 125 -9.33 1.38 -9.37
C TRP A 125 -10.73 1.75 -8.90
N ILE A 126 -11.72 1.10 -9.50
CA ILE A 126 -13.11 1.17 -9.06
C ILE A 126 -13.42 -0.09 -8.27
N GLU A 127 -13.79 0.07 -7.01
CA GLU A 127 -14.38 -1.00 -6.25
C GLU A 127 -15.90 -1.02 -6.48
N LYS A 128 -16.39 -2.13 -7.00
CA LYS A 128 -17.82 -2.37 -7.18
C LYS A 128 -18.33 -3.24 -6.04
N GLN A 129 -19.25 -2.69 -5.27
CA GLN A 129 -19.91 -3.38 -4.17
C GLN A 129 -21.32 -3.78 -4.60
N ASN A 130 -21.49 -5.09 -4.79
CA ASN A 130 -22.78 -5.76 -4.98
C ASN A 130 -22.98 -6.80 -3.86
N PHE A 131 -23.22 -8.07 -4.21
CA PHE A 131 -23.18 -9.20 -3.27
C PHE A 131 -21.75 -9.61 -2.90
N PHE A 132 -20.80 -9.27 -3.76
CA PHE A 132 -19.37 -9.46 -3.56
C PHE A 132 -18.66 -8.15 -3.90
N VAL A 133 -17.51 -7.93 -3.27
CA VAL A 133 -16.59 -6.84 -3.60
C VAL A 133 -15.74 -7.28 -4.79
N ARG A 134 -15.63 -6.42 -5.81
CA ARG A 134 -14.79 -6.66 -6.99
C ARG A 134 -14.10 -5.38 -7.41
N ASN A 135 -12.86 -5.50 -7.84
CA ASN A 135 -12.15 -4.42 -8.50
C ASN A 135 -12.46 -4.41 -9.99
N GLU A 136 -12.73 -3.23 -10.53
CA GLU A 136 -12.94 -2.94 -11.95
C GLU A 136 -12.05 -1.75 -12.37
N ALA A 137 -11.74 -1.65 -13.66
CA ALA A 137 -11.01 -0.53 -14.26
C ALA A 137 -9.73 -0.12 -13.49
N ASN A 138 -8.87 -1.09 -13.23
CA ASN A 138 -7.60 -0.85 -12.54
C ASN A 138 -6.59 -0.18 -13.49
N ILE A 139 -5.99 0.93 -13.06
CA ILE A 139 -4.97 1.69 -13.80
C ILE A 139 -3.73 1.92 -12.95
N THR A 140 -2.57 1.76 -13.57
CA THR A 140 -1.28 2.21 -13.01
C THR A 140 -1.16 3.72 -13.17
N LEU A 141 -0.75 4.41 -12.12
CA LEU A 141 -0.55 5.86 -12.12
C LEU A 141 0.79 6.22 -12.75
N SER A 142 0.78 7.25 -13.59
CA SER A 142 2.01 7.92 -14.04
C SER A 142 2.68 8.69 -12.89
N GLN A 143 3.96 9.04 -13.06
CA GLN A 143 4.68 9.85 -12.07
C GLN A 143 3.98 11.20 -11.83
N GLN A 144 3.49 11.85 -12.88
CA GLN A 144 2.75 13.10 -12.73
C GLN A 144 1.49 12.92 -11.87
N GLU A 145 0.72 11.85 -12.08
CA GLU A 145 -0.46 11.55 -11.26
C GLU A 145 -0.10 11.23 -9.80
N ILE A 146 1.04 10.59 -9.58
CA ILE A 146 1.55 10.29 -8.23
C ILE A 146 1.91 11.60 -7.50
N PHE A 147 2.59 12.53 -8.15
CA PHE A 147 3.04 13.77 -7.49
C PHE A 147 1.98 14.87 -7.43
N GLU A 148 1.14 15.02 -8.45
CA GLU A 148 0.31 16.23 -8.61
C GLU A 148 -1.18 15.98 -8.42
N LYS A 149 -1.68 14.79 -8.78
CA LYS A 149 -3.13 14.54 -8.82
C LYS A 149 -3.67 14.11 -7.46
N GLN A 150 -4.65 14.84 -6.93
CA GLN A 150 -5.23 14.56 -5.61
C GLN A 150 -6.57 13.81 -5.69
N ASP A 151 -7.33 13.98 -6.79
CA ASP A 151 -8.67 13.40 -6.94
C ASP A 151 -8.75 12.42 -8.12
N PHE A 152 -9.32 11.25 -7.84
CA PHE A 152 -9.49 10.15 -8.79
C PHE A 152 -10.96 9.75 -8.86
N THR A 153 -11.75 10.50 -9.62
CA THR A 153 -13.18 10.21 -9.84
C THR A 153 -13.36 8.94 -10.68
N ALA A 154 -14.57 8.36 -10.64
CA ALA A 154 -14.86 7.18 -11.46
C ALA A 154 -14.69 7.46 -12.96
N GLU A 155 -15.15 8.62 -13.41
CA GLU A 155 -15.04 9.06 -14.81
C GLU A 155 -13.58 9.11 -15.27
N TYR A 156 -12.70 9.64 -14.42
CA TYR A 156 -11.27 9.70 -14.71
C TYR A 156 -10.67 8.29 -14.86
N ILE A 157 -10.93 7.43 -13.88
CA ILE A 157 -10.38 6.07 -13.85
C ILE A 157 -10.88 5.25 -15.04
N TYR A 158 -12.19 5.26 -15.32
CA TYR A 158 -12.74 4.56 -16.48
C TYR A 158 -12.21 5.13 -17.80
N GLY A 159 -12.09 6.45 -17.93
CA GLY A 159 -11.53 7.09 -19.13
C GLY A 159 -10.08 6.67 -19.39
N ARG A 160 -9.22 6.70 -18.36
CA ARG A 160 -7.84 6.22 -18.44
C ARG A 160 -7.76 4.73 -18.74
N TYR A 161 -8.60 3.92 -18.10
CA TYR A 161 -8.67 2.48 -18.34
C TYR A 161 -9.02 2.18 -19.80
N GLN A 162 -10.00 2.88 -20.37
CA GLN A 162 -10.33 2.75 -21.80
C GLN A 162 -9.17 3.16 -22.72
N GLN A 163 -8.43 4.22 -22.40
CA GLN A 163 -7.24 4.59 -23.17
C GLN A 163 -6.18 3.49 -23.15
N VAL A 164 -5.91 2.88 -21.98
CA VAL A 164 -4.98 1.75 -21.84
C VAL A 164 -5.46 0.55 -22.65
N LEU A 165 -6.75 0.23 -22.60
CA LEU A 165 -7.34 -0.84 -23.41
C LEU A 165 -7.16 -0.58 -24.91
N LEU A 166 -7.44 0.64 -25.38
CA LEU A 166 -7.31 1.00 -26.80
C LEU A 166 -5.87 0.93 -27.29
N GLN A 167 -4.90 1.32 -26.45
CA GLN A 167 -3.47 1.20 -26.76
C GLN A 167 -3.05 -0.28 -26.83
N ASN A 168 -3.50 -1.11 -25.89
CA ASN A 168 -3.15 -2.54 -25.87
C ASN A 168 -3.88 -3.38 -26.95
N ILE A 169 -5.03 -2.92 -27.44
CA ILE A 169 -5.73 -3.55 -28.58
C ILE A 169 -4.91 -3.42 -29.87
N GLN A 170 -4.07 -2.40 -30.02
CA GLN A 170 -3.10 -2.34 -31.13
C GLN A 170 -1.98 -3.37 -31.00
N ASP A 171 -1.65 -3.81 -29.77
CA ASP A 171 -0.42 -4.57 -29.49
C ASP A 171 -0.58 -6.06 -29.17
N ASN A 172 -1.79 -6.61 -28.93
CA ASN A 172 -2.15 -8.03 -29.12
C ASN A 172 -3.49 -8.35 -28.45
N TYR A 173 -4.41 -8.97 -29.20
CA TYR A 173 -5.79 -9.32 -28.79
C TYR A 173 -5.91 -10.42 -27.71
N LYS A 174 -4.84 -10.77 -26.99
CA LYS A 174 -4.76 -11.97 -26.16
C LYS A 174 -4.53 -11.74 -24.66
N MET A 175 -4.46 -10.49 -24.20
CA MET A 175 -4.29 -10.16 -22.76
C MET A 175 -5.57 -9.71 -22.05
N LEU A 176 -6.74 -9.81 -22.69
CA LEU A 176 -7.98 -9.20 -22.17
C LEU A 176 -9.02 -10.19 -21.66
N SER A 177 -8.71 -11.48 -21.62
CA SER A 177 -9.53 -12.45 -20.89
C SER A 177 -8.70 -13.09 -19.79
N GLU A 178 -9.21 -12.98 -18.56
CA GLU A 178 -8.79 -13.73 -17.36
C GLU A 178 -7.72 -13.06 -16.48
N ASN A 179 -8.08 -12.90 -15.21
CA ASN A 179 -7.31 -12.41 -14.05
C ASN A 179 -7.18 -10.87 -13.97
N ASP A 180 -8.00 -10.14 -13.21
CA ASP A 180 -8.08 -10.20 -11.74
C ASP A 180 -9.52 -9.85 -11.32
N SER A 181 -10.37 -10.86 -11.18
CA SER A 181 -11.72 -10.71 -10.57
C SER A 181 -11.70 -10.90 -9.05
N SER A 182 -10.52 -10.87 -8.43
CA SER A 182 -10.33 -11.00 -6.99
C SER A 182 -10.34 -9.63 -6.31
N ASP A 183 -10.93 -9.60 -5.13
CA ASP A 183 -10.82 -8.46 -4.21
C ASP A 183 -9.33 -8.20 -3.92
N CYS A 184 -8.84 -7.03 -4.30
CA CYS A 184 -7.45 -6.61 -4.12
C CYS A 184 -7.45 -5.20 -3.52
N GLU A 185 -7.57 -5.15 -2.20
CA GLU A 185 -7.51 -3.93 -1.40
C GLU A 185 -6.10 -3.28 -1.43
N TYR A 186 -5.95 -2.14 -0.74
CA TYR A 186 -4.72 -1.33 -0.69
C TYR A 186 -3.43 -2.15 -0.48
N LYS A 187 -3.43 -3.08 0.47
CA LYS A 187 -2.25 -3.91 0.75
C LYS A 187 -1.90 -4.82 -0.43
N CYS A 188 -2.90 -5.41 -1.08
CA CYS A 188 -2.69 -6.21 -2.27
C CYS A 188 -2.14 -5.36 -3.43
N GLN A 189 -2.69 -4.15 -3.63
CA GLN A 189 -2.18 -3.20 -4.65
C GLN A 189 -0.73 -2.77 -4.35
N LEU A 190 -0.37 -2.55 -3.08
CA LEU A 190 1.01 -2.25 -2.69
C LEU A 190 1.97 -3.37 -3.12
N TYR A 191 1.64 -4.64 -2.84
CA TYR A 191 2.48 -5.77 -3.28
C TYR A 191 2.52 -5.90 -4.80
N LYS A 192 1.40 -5.67 -5.49
CA LYS A 192 1.35 -5.66 -6.96
C LYS A 192 2.29 -4.61 -7.53
N ASN A 193 2.22 -3.37 -7.03
CA ASN A 193 3.09 -2.28 -7.45
C ASN A 193 4.58 -2.58 -7.19
N ALA A 194 4.87 -3.25 -6.08
CA ALA A 194 6.23 -3.66 -5.78
C ALA A 194 6.72 -4.75 -6.74
N ASN A 195 5.88 -5.76 -7.03
CA ASN A 195 6.21 -6.82 -7.98
C ASN A 195 6.37 -6.27 -9.41
N ASP A 196 5.56 -5.30 -9.82
CA ASP A 196 5.67 -4.66 -11.13
C ASP A 196 6.99 -3.89 -11.29
N LEU A 197 7.54 -3.35 -10.19
CA LEU A 197 8.82 -2.61 -10.19
C LEU A 197 10.05 -3.49 -10.03
N TYR A 198 9.94 -4.59 -9.28
CA TYR A 198 11.10 -5.36 -8.79
C TYR A 198 11.05 -6.86 -9.12
N GLY A 199 9.98 -7.34 -9.75
CA GLY A 199 9.74 -8.77 -9.92
C GLY A 199 9.33 -9.44 -8.59
N THR A 200 9.45 -10.77 -8.52
CA THR A 200 8.99 -11.55 -7.37
C THR A 200 9.70 -11.12 -6.08
N LEU A 201 8.91 -10.76 -5.06
CA LEU A 201 9.40 -10.46 -3.72
C LEU A 201 9.42 -11.69 -2.81
N TYR A 202 10.55 -11.92 -2.14
CA TYR A 202 10.75 -13.00 -1.18
C TYR A 202 10.72 -12.46 0.24
N LYS A 203 10.03 -13.17 1.15
CA LYS A 203 10.08 -12.85 2.59
C LYS A 203 11.52 -13.03 3.08
N LEU A 204 12.01 -12.04 3.83
CA LEU A 204 13.24 -12.19 4.60
C LEU A 204 13.16 -13.45 5.45
N GLN A 205 14.08 -14.40 5.26
CA GLN A 205 14.26 -15.47 6.23
C GLN A 205 14.68 -14.82 7.55
N SER A 206 13.89 -15.01 8.60
CA SER A 206 14.26 -14.56 9.94
C SER A 206 15.33 -15.51 10.49
N ASP A 207 16.57 -15.34 10.06
CA ASP A 207 17.67 -16.14 10.61
C ASP A 207 18.32 -15.38 11.77
N ASN A 208 17.91 -15.75 12.98
CA ASN A 208 18.65 -15.50 14.21
C ASN A 208 18.18 -16.48 15.29
N SER A 209 18.35 -17.78 15.03
CA SER A 209 18.75 -18.68 16.11
C SER A 209 20.28 -18.73 16.12
N LYS A 210 20.91 -17.66 16.63
CA LYS A 210 22.28 -17.76 17.15
C LYS A 210 22.23 -18.73 18.32
N LYS A 211 22.41 -20.03 18.05
CA LYS A 211 22.87 -20.96 19.08
C LYS A 211 24.21 -20.42 19.56
N ILE A 212 24.21 -19.94 20.79
CA ILE A 212 25.44 -19.73 21.55
C ILE A 212 26.23 -21.04 21.47
N PRO A 213 27.51 -21.04 21.08
CA PRO A 213 28.34 -22.23 21.23
C PRO A 213 28.46 -22.48 22.73
N GLU A 214 27.82 -23.53 23.25
CA GLU A 214 28.18 -24.10 24.53
C GLU A 214 29.63 -24.59 24.40
N GLN A 215 30.55 -23.79 24.95
CA GLN A 215 31.90 -24.22 25.26
C GLN A 215 31.97 -24.63 26.74
N ILE A 216 32.58 -25.80 26.93
CA ILE A 216 33.03 -26.49 28.16
C ILE A 216 31.99 -27.38 28.85
#